data_AF-A0A7S2XAP8-F1
#
_entry.id   AF-A0A7S2XAP8-F1
#
_cell.length_a   1.000
_cell.length_b   1.000
_cell.length_c   1.000
_cell.angle_alpha   90.00
_cell.angle_beta   90.00
_cell.angle_gamma   90.00
#
_symmetry.space_group_name_H-M   'P 1'
#
loop_
_entity.id
_entity.type
_entity.pdbx_description
1 polymer ?
#
loop_
_entity_poly.entity_id
_entity_poly.type
_entity_poly.pdbx_seq_one_letter_code
_entity_poly.pdbx_strand_id
1 'polypeptide(L)'
;MANSHGVADADGGLMALLGGAQSGDLFNFNPVCPASDGVFRLGQRTAVALAGDQNVDDYRPLINDVLIRVRTELCVLESFMRETALPFIQKKGVGWILPVHETSETYVAGVVFVVGANFILLGSTKILAILSIYHDILLGLPSRAFGGFLEFAARGGVPRDADEKKLKQLLDKQFTEVKKAMERSDGSAKVSEISERYAREIEALQESQAKAKARRQEKGIGQAQQVAAGISVPLRVYGQLSLGLKTVLEAFDTFCSRYLVATTVLYAIFKSVHFWVLPDFP
;
A
#
# COMPACT_ATOMS: atom_id res chain seq x y z
N MET A 1 62.63 38.79 -10.21
CA MET A 1 63.27 38.04 -11.30
C MET A 1 62.86 36.59 -11.09
N ALA A 2 61.79 36.07 -11.72
CA ALA A 2 61.75 35.49 -13.07
C ALA A 2 63.01 34.63 -13.33
N ASN A 3 62.98 33.32 -13.61
CA ASN A 3 62.04 32.53 -14.40
C ASN A 3 62.41 31.03 -14.23
N SER A 4 61.45 30.09 -14.31
CA SER A 4 61.54 28.86 -15.13
C SER A 4 60.40 27.85 -14.88
N HIS A 5 59.72 27.49 -15.99
CA HIS A 5 59.05 26.23 -16.40
C HIS A 5 58.64 25.23 -15.31
N GLY A 6 57.39 24.73 -15.21
CA GLY A 6 56.49 24.31 -16.27
C GLY A 6 56.47 22.78 -16.36
N VAL A 7 55.68 22.11 -15.51
CA VAL A 7 55.19 20.73 -15.70
C VAL A 7 53.73 20.71 -15.24
N ALA A 8 52.88 20.19 -16.12
CA ALA A 8 51.44 20.06 -15.94
C ALA A 8 51.12 19.01 -14.86
N ASP A 9 50.13 19.30 -14.02
CA ASP A 9 49.29 18.24 -13.43
C ASP A 9 47.82 18.65 -13.54
N ALA A 10 47.12 17.80 -14.28
CA ALA A 10 45.74 17.93 -14.69
C ALA A 10 44.86 17.25 -13.64
N ASP A 11 44.53 17.92 -12.53
CA ASP A 11 43.58 17.38 -11.53
C ASP A 11 42.75 18.47 -10.82
N GLY A 12 42.67 19.67 -11.41
CA GLY A 12 41.93 20.81 -10.83
C GLY A 12 40.48 21.00 -11.33
N GLY A 13 39.99 20.16 -12.24
CA GLY A 13 38.77 20.45 -13.01
C GLY A 13 37.49 19.71 -12.61
N LEU A 14 37.57 18.61 -11.84
CA LEU A 14 36.41 17.72 -11.62
C LEU A 14 35.78 17.83 -10.22
N MET A 15 36.28 18.71 -9.36
CA MET A 15 35.73 18.93 -8.00
C MET A 15 34.98 20.26 -7.85
N ALA A 16 34.85 21.06 -8.92
CA ALA A 16 34.12 22.32 -8.91
C ALA A 16 32.64 22.21 -9.37
N LEU A 17 32.18 21.01 -9.73
CA LEU A 17 30.81 20.75 -10.21
C LEU A 17 29.88 20.07 -9.18
N LEU A 18 30.42 19.68 -8.02
CA LEU A 18 29.63 19.19 -6.90
C LEU A 18 29.56 20.30 -5.85
N GLY A 19 28.60 21.20 -6.06
CA GLY A 19 28.29 22.29 -5.14
C GLY A 19 28.14 21.78 -3.72
N GLY A 20 28.97 22.32 -2.83
CA GLY A 20 28.73 22.30 -1.40
C GLY A 20 27.45 23.09 -1.12
N ALA A 21 26.31 22.41 -1.11
CA ALA A 21 25.09 22.93 -0.52
C ALA A 21 25.32 23.00 0.99
N GLN A 22 25.67 24.19 1.47
CA GLN A 22 25.62 24.52 2.88
C GLN A 22 24.22 24.17 3.42
N SER A 23 24.17 23.63 4.64
CA SER A 23 22.99 23.09 5.32
C SER A 23 21.75 24.02 5.38
N GLY A 24 21.90 25.30 5.05
CA GLY A 24 20.82 26.29 5.01
C GLY A 24 19.97 26.29 3.73
N ASP A 25 20.47 25.78 2.61
CA ASP A 25 19.77 25.83 1.31
C ASP A 25 18.79 24.67 1.08
N LEU A 26 18.87 23.62 1.89
CA LEU A 26 18.02 22.44 1.72
C LEU A 26 16.54 22.72 2.07
N PHE A 27 16.28 23.68 2.95
CA PHE A 27 14.93 24.03 3.40
C PHE A 27 14.27 25.15 2.57
N ASN A 28 15.03 25.87 1.75
CA ASN A 28 14.57 26.99 0.92
C ASN A 28 14.28 26.62 -0.55
N PHE A 29 14.28 25.32 -0.87
CA PHE A 29 13.93 24.84 -2.21
C PHE A 29 12.41 24.88 -2.46
N ASN A 30 11.99 25.51 -3.57
CA ASN A 30 10.60 25.52 -4.03
C ASN A 30 10.34 24.31 -4.97
N PRO A 31 9.54 23.31 -4.58
CA PRO A 31 9.49 22.05 -5.30
C PRO A 31 8.57 22.06 -6.53
N VAL A 32 9.06 21.46 -7.61
CA VAL A 32 8.28 21.14 -8.83
C VAL A 32 7.26 20.02 -8.58
N CYS A 33 7.52 19.15 -7.60
CA CYS A 33 6.68 18.00 -7.20
C CYS A 33 6.30 18.09 -5.71
N PRO A 34 5.15 18.68 -5.34
CA PRO A 34 4.80 18.95 -3.95
C PRO A 34 4.59 17.69 -3.10
N ALA A 35 4.09 16.58 -3.66
CA ALA A 35 3.86 15.36 -2.89
C ALA A 35 5.19 14.65 -2.59
N SER A 36 6.08 14.55 -3.59
CA SER A 36 7.43 13.99 -3.42
C SER A 36 8.28 14.80 -2.42
N ASP A 37 8.18 16.13 -2.45
CA ASP A 37 8.91 16.99 -1.51
C ASP A 37 8.49 16.77 -0.05
N GLY A 38 7.20 16.52 0.20
CA GLY A 38 6.70 16.18 1.53
C GLY A 38 7.33 14.91 2.10
N VAL A 39 7.43 13.86 1.28
CA VAL A 39 8.07 12.58 1.67
C VAL A 39 9.57 12.80 1.94
N PHE A 40 10.24 13.60 1.11
CA PHE A 40 11.66 13.94 1.29
C PHE A 40 11.90 14.67 2.62
N ARG A 41 11.14 15.74 2.90
CA ARG A 41 11.29 16.52 4.14
C ARG A 41 10.98 15.70 5.39
N LEU A 42 9.97 14.81 5.32
CA LEU A 42 9.67 13.89 6.41
C LEU A 42 10.83 12.92 6.65
N GLY A 43 11.33 12.29 5.58
CA GLY A 43 12.46 11.36 5.65
C GLY A 43 13.72 12.02 6.21
N GLN A 44 14.00 13.25 5.80
CA GLN A 44 15.13 14.02 6.33
C GLN A 44 14.99 14.29 7.84
N ARG A 45 13.81 14.73 8.30
CA ARG A 45 13.55 14.96 9.73
C ARG A 45 13.72 13.67 10.54
N THR A 46 13.21 12.55 10.03
CA THR A 46 13.33 11.25 10.69
C THR A 46 14.78 10.77 10.72
N ALA A 47 15.53 10.93 9.63
CA ALA A 47 16.93 10.52 9.54
C ALA A 47 17.84 11.34 10.48
N VAL A 48 17.64 12.66 10.55
CA VAL A 48 18.38 13.53 11.49
C VAL A 48 18.06 13.17 12.94
N ALA A 49 16.78 12.91 13.25
CA ALA A 49 16.37 12.49 14.59
C ALA A 49 16.96 11.13 15.02
N LEU A 50 17.16 10.20 14.08
CA LEU A 50 17.71 8.87 14.34
C LEU A 50 19.24 8.83 14.40
N ALA A 51 19.92 9.61 13.56
CA ALA A 51 21.38 9.60 13.47
C ALA A 51 22.02 10.28 14.70
N GLY A 52 21.34 11.25 15.32
CA GLY A 52 21.83 11.98 16.49
C GLY A 52 23.02 12.90 16.17
N ASP A 53 23.09 14.06 16.83
CA ASP A 53 24.02 15.15 16.47
C ASP A 53 25.51 14.75 16.42
N GLN A 54 25.90 13.64 17.06
CA GLN A 54 27.30 13.19 17.13
C GLN A 54 27.74 12.30 15.96
N ASN A 55 26.82 11.61 15.28
CA ASN A 55 27.12 10.70 14.16
C ASN A 55 26.55 11.19 12.83
N VAL A 56 25.77 12.29 12.85
CA VAL A 56 25.11 12.80 11.65
C VAL A 56 26.13 13.04 10.54
N ASP A 57 27.25 13.70 10.80
CA ASP A 57 28.24 14.12 9.78
C ASP A 57 28.83 12.98 8.94
N ASP A 58 29.05 11.80 9.53
CA ASP A 58 29.59 10.64 8.81
C ASP A 58 28.54 9.97 7.90
N TYR A 59 27.25 10.01 8.28
CA TYR A 59 26.17 9.35 7.52
C TYR A 59 25.37 10.29 6.61
N ARG A 60 25.55 11.62 6.69
CA ARG A 60 24.87 12.60 5.81
C ARG A 60 24.98 12.28 4.33
N PRO A 61 26.16 11.97 3.76
CA PRO A 61 26.25 11.75 2.32
C PRO A 61 25.39 10.56 1.89
N LEU A 62 25.37 9.48 2.67
CA LEU A 62 24.55 8.30 2.39
C LEU A 62 23.06 8.57 2.54
N ILE A 63 22.66 9.27 3.62
CA ILE A 63 21.26 9.64 3.88
C ILE A 63 20.74 10.54 2.75
N ASN A 64 21.53 11.55 2.35
CA ASN A 64 21.15 12.47 1.30
C ASN A 64 21.05 11.78 -0.06
N ASP A 65 21.99 10.90 -0.41
CA ASP A 65 21.97 10.17 -1.68
C ASP A 65 20.69 9.31 -1.80
N VAL A 66 20.36 8.55 -0.76
CA VAL A 66 19.15 7.71 -0.74
C VAL A 66 17.88 8.57 -0.80
N LEU A 67 17.79 9.64 0.00
CA LEU A 67 16.61 10.51 0.02
C LEU A 67 16.41 11.24 -1.30
N ILE A 68 17.48 11.69 -1.95
CA ILE A 68 17.41 12.32 -3.27
C ILE A 68 16.91 11.32 -4.30
N ARG A 69 17.41 10.08 -4.29
CA ARG A 69 16.93 9.04 -5.21
C ARG A 69 15.45 8.72 -5.02
N VAL A 70 14.99 8.60 -3.78
CA VAL A 70 13.55 8.39 -3.49
C VAL A 70 12.73 9.57 -4.03
N ARG A 71 13.20 10.81 -3.81
CA ARG A 71 12.54 12.02 -4.28
C ARG A 71 12.43 12.09 -5.80
N THR A 72 13.51 11.79 -6.53
CA THR A 72 13.51 11.86 -7.99
C THR A 72 12.56 10.83 -8.59
N GLU A 73 12.59 9.59 -8.11
CA GLU A 73 11.70 8.51 -8.60
C GLU A 73 10.21 8.82 -8.32
N LEU A 74 9.89 9.36 -7.13
CA LEU A 74 8.54 9.79 -6.79
C LEU A 74 8.09 11.01 -7.61
N CYS A 75 9.01 11.94 -7.89
CA CYS A 75 8.70 13.13 -8.69
C CYS A 75 8.48 12.78 -10.17
N VAL A 76 9.28 11.85 -10.72
CA VAL A 76 9.06 11.32 -12.08
C VAL A 76 7.69 10.65 -12.18
N LEU A 77 7.30 9.88 -11.16
CA LEU A 77 5.95 9.28 -11.13
C LEU A 77 4.84 10.32 -10.98
N GLU A 78 5.01 11.32 -10.11
CA GLU A 78 4.04 12.40 -9.92
C GLU A 78 3.86 13.22 -11.22
N SER A 79 4.95 13.63 -11.86
CA SER A 79 4.94 14.34 -13.14
C SER A 79 4.33 13.47 -14.24
N PHE A 80 4.71 12.19 -14.35
CA PHE A 80 4.10 11.27 -15.30
C PHE A 80 2.58 11.21 -15.14
N MET A 81 2.08 11.08 -13.91
CA MET A 81 0.63 11.03 -13.67
C MET A 81 -0.06 12.36 -13.98
N ARG A 82 0.48 13.49 -13.52
CA ARG A 82 -0.16 14.82 -13.64
C ARG A 82 -0.05 15.42 -15.04
N GLU A 83 1.08 15.24 -15.70
CA GLU A 83 1.41 15.93 -16.95
C GLU A 83 1.25 15.04 -18.18
N THR A 84 1.37 13.72 -18.03
CA THR A 84 1.28 12.78 -19.14
C THR A 84 0.02 11.91 -19.06
N ALA A 85 -0.08 11.00 -18.09
CA ALA A 85 -1.10 9.96 -18.07
C ALA A 85 -2.52 10.50 -17.93
N LEU A 86 -2.79 11.32 -16.92
CA LEU A 86 -4.12 11.89 -16.69
C LEU A 86 -4.61 12.78 -17.86
N PRO A 87 -3.85 13.79 -18.32
CA PRO A 87 -4.31 14.64 -19.42
C PRO A 87 -4.39 13.88 -20.74
N PHE A 88 -3.57 12.86 -20.96
CA PHE A 88 -3.66 12.00 -22.14
C PHE A 88 -4.97 11.20 -22.16
N ILE A 89 -5.35 10.59 -21.03
CA ILE A 89 -6.63 9.87 -20.88
C ILE A 89 -7.81 10.84 -21.00
N GLN A 90 -7.71 12.04 -20.42
CA GLN A 90 -8.77 13.06 -20.52
C GLN A 90 -8.98 13.55 -21.96
N LYS A 91 -7.90 13.75 -22.74
CA LYS A 91 -7.98 14.27 -24.11
C LYS A 91 -8.30 13.22 -25.16
N LYS A 92 -7.70 12.02 -25.07
CA LYS A 92 -7.83 10.95 -26.07
C LYS A 92 -8.80 9.83 -25.64
N GLY A 93 -9.35 9.91 -24.43
CA GLY A 93 -10.26 8.90 -23.88
C GLY A 93 -9.56 7.59 -23.54
N VAL A 94 -10.32 6.49 -23.52
CA VAL A 94 -9.79 5.10 -23.37
C VAL A 94 -9.76 4.38 -24.73
N GLY A 95 -10.33 4.99 -25.77
CA GLY A 95 -10.47 4.41 -27.11
C GLY A 95 -9.14 4.12 -27.81
N TRP A 96 -8.03 4.75 -27.40
CA TRP A 96 -6.71 4.45 -27.95
C TRP A 96 -6.12 3.13 -27.44
N ILE A 97 -6.68 2.52 -26.38
CA ILE A 97 -6.16 1.24 -25.84
C ILE A 97 -6.49 0.09 -26.80
N LEU A 98 -7.72 0.06 -27.30
CA LEU A 98 -8.25 -0.97 -28.21
C LEU A 98 -9.45 -0.39 -28.98
N PRO A 99 -9.21 0.46 -29.99
CA PRO A 99 -10.27 1.01 -30.82
C PRO A 99 -10.87 -0.08 -31.72
N VAL A 100 -12.14 0.08 -32.13
CA VAL A 100 -12.77 -0.86 -33.08
C VAL A 100 -12.10 -0.80 -34.45
N HIS A 101 -11.58 0.37 -34.83
CA HIS A 101 -10.78 0.56 -36.03
C HIS A 101 -9.50 1.34 -35.67
N GLU A 102 -8.35 0.87 -36.16
CA GLU A 102 -7.05 1.42 -35.76
C GLU A 102 -6.59 2.49 -36.77
N THR A 103 -6.35 3.71 -36.29
CA THR A 103 -5.72 4.79 -37.07
C THR A 103 -4.23 4.90 -36.75
N SER A 104 -3.44 5.55 -37.62
CA SER A 104 -2.02 5.80 -37.35
C SER A 104 -1.80 6.62 -36.08
N GLU A 105 -2.71 7.55 -35.77
CA GLU A 105 -2.68 8.30 -34.52
C GLU A 105 -2.90 7.40 -33.30
N THR A 106 -3.93 6.55 -33.28
CA THR A 106 -4.22 5.66 -32.14
C THR A 106 -3.16 4.58 -31.96
N TYR A 107 -2.56 4.13 -33.07
CA TYR A 107 -1.42 3.23 -33.06
C TYR A 107 -0.22 3.83 -32.34
N VAL A 108 0.26 4.98 -32.81
CA VAL A 108 1.43 5.66 -32.25
C VAL A 108 1.17 6.07 -30.79
N ALA A 109 -0.02 6.58 -30.48
CA ALA A 109 -0.36 6.96 -29.11
C ALA A 109 -0.26 5.78 -28.15
N GLY A 110 -0.80 4.60 -28.51
CA GLY A 110 -0.75 3.43 -27.64
C GLY A 110 0.65 2.83 -27.49
N VAL A 111 1.42 2.73 -28.58
CA VAL A 111 2.78 2.17 -28.53
C VAL A 111 3.72 3.08 -27.75
N VAL A 112 3.74 4.38 -28.04
CA VAL A 112 4.61 5.34 -27.33
C VAL A 112 4.24 5.42 -25.85
N PHE A 113 2.93 5.42 -25.53
CA PHE A 113 2.46 5.43 -24.16
C PHE A 113 2.90 4.18 -23.39
N VAL A 114 2.71 2.98 -23.95
CA VAL A 114 3.04 1.73 -23.23
C VAL A 114 4.55 1.61 -23.02
N VAL A 115 5.36 2.02 -23.99
CA VAL A 115 6.82 2.00 -23.90
C VAL A 115 7.29 3.00 -22.86
N GLY A 116 6.78 4.24 -22.87
CA GLY A 116 7.10 5.25 -21.87
C GLY A 116 6.69 4.84 -20.46
N ALA A 117 5.48 4.29 -20.31
CA ALA A 117 4.99 3.78 -19.03
C ALA A 117 5.87 2.64 -18.49
N ASN A 118 6.40 1.78 -19.36
CA ASN A 118 7.28 0.68 -18.95
C ASN A 118 8.54 1.20 -18.24
N PHE A 119 9.25 2.16 -18.84
CA PHE A 119 10.47 2.72 -18.25
C PHE A 119 10.20 3.46 -16.94
N ILE A 120 9.11 4.23 -16.87
CA ILE A 120 8.76 5.02 -15.69
C ILE A 120 8.31 4.12 -14.53
N LEU A 121 7.46 3.12 -14.81
CA LEU A 121 6.92 2.24 -13.78
C LEU A 121 7.99 1.29 -13.25
N LEU A 122 8.88 0.76 -14.08
CA LEU A 122 9.95 -0.15 -13.62
C LEU A 122 10.84 0.45 -12.51
N GLY A 123 11.14 1.75 -12.58
CA GLY A 123 11.92 2.44 -11.55
C GLY A 123 11.07 2.84 -10.35
N SER A 124 9.95 3.51 -10.59
CA SER A 124 9.16 4.15 -9.53
C SER A 124 8.37 3.15 -8.66
N THR A 125 7.90 2.02 -9.21
CA THR A 125 7.14 1.05 -8.41
C THR A 125 7.98 0.37 -7.35
N LYS A 126 9.27 0.20 -7.62
CA LYS A 126 10.19 -0.44 -6.69
C LYS A 126 10.39 0.40 -5.44
N ILE A 127 10.54 1.71 -5.61
CA ILE A 127 10.64 2.65 -4.49
C ILE A 127 9.33 2.70 -3.70
N LEU A 128 8.18 2.69 -4.37
CA LEU A 128 6.87 2.66 -3.70
C LEU A 128 6.66 1.38 -2.89
N ALA A 129 7.03 0.22 -3.44
CA ALA A 129 6.95 -1.05 -2.72
C ALA A 129 7.82 -1.01 -1.46
N ILE A 130 9.09 -0.59 -1.58
CA ILE A 130 10.00 -0.45 -0.44
C ILE A 130 9.44 0.52 0.62
N LEU A 131 8.94 1.68 0.20
CA LEU A 131 8.37 2.67 1.13
C LEU A 131 7.13 2.11 1.84
N SER A 132 6.28 1.35 1.14
CA SER A 132 5.10 0.71 1.72
C SER A 132 5.47 -0.38 2.73
N ILE A 133 6.55 -1.11 2.49
CA ILE A 133 7.11 -2.10 3.41
C ILE A 133 7.57 -1.40 4.68
N TYR A 134 8.36 -0.33 4.57
CA TYR A 134 8.81 0.44 5.73
C TYR A 134 7.64 1.03 6.51
N HIS A 135 6.65 1.61 5.82
CA HIS A 135 5.45 2.13 6.44
C HIS A 135 4.69 1.04 7.21
N ASP A 136 4.49 -0.15 6.61
CA ASP A 136 3.81 -1.25 7.30
C ASP A 136 4.62 -1.78 8.48
N ILE A 137 5.94 -1.93 8.36
CA ILE A 137 6.77 -2.41 9.47
C ILE A 137 6.78 -1.40 10.63
N LEU A 138 6.89 -0.10 10.34
CA LEU A 138 7.05 0.94 11.35
C LEU A 138 5.73 1.38 11.98
N LEU A 139 4.63 1.40 11.22
CA LEU A 139 3.34 1.94 11.67
C LEU A 139 2.23 0.89 11.58
N GLY A 140 2.18 0.12 10.49
CA GLY A 140 1.12 -0.87 10.25
C GLY A 140 1.14 -2.08 11.20
N LEU A 141 2.32 -2.63 11.49
CA LEU A 141 2.49 -3.78 12.36
C LEU A 141 2.31 -3.38 13.84
N PRO A 142 2.90 -2.28 14.33
CA PRO A 142 2.63 -1.79 15.68
C PRO A 142 1.15 -1.46 15.87
N SER A 143 0.51 -0.78 14.92
CA SER A 143 -0.93 -0.48 15.03
C SER A 143 -1.80 -1.74 15.08
N ARG A 144 -1.47 -2.78 14.30
CA ARG A 144 -2.15 -4.09 14.42
C ARG A 144 -1.92 -4.75 15.79
N ALA A 145 -0.69 -4.73 16.29
CA ALA A 145 -0.32 -5.33 17.57
C ALA A 145 -1.00 -4.61 18.74
N PHE A 146 -0.84 -3.29 18.81
CA PHE A 146 -1.45 -2.44 19.85
C PHE A 146 -2.98 -2.48 19.76
N GLY A 147 -3.56 -2.43 18.56
CA GLY A 147 -5.00 -2.51 18.37
C GLY A 147 -5.56 -3.86 18.80
N GLY A 148 -4.85 -4.96 18.50
CA GLY A 148 -5.20 -6.29 18.97
C GLY A 148 -5.10 -6.44 20.48
N PHE A 149 -4.06 -5.89 21.08
CA PHE A 149 -3.88 -5.87 22.54
C PHE A 149 -4.97 -5.06 23.24
N LEU A 150 -5.28 -3.85 22.76
CA LEU A 150 -6.33 -3.01 23.31
C LEU A 150 -7.73 -3.64 23.17
N GLU A 151 -8.02 -4.32 22.07
CA GLU A 151 -9.27 -5.08 21.94
C GLU A 151 -9.33 -6.26 22.91
N PHE A 152 -8.23 -7.00 23.09
CA PHE A 152 -8.16 -8.09 24.07
C PHE A 152 -8.37 -7.59 25.50
N ALA A 153 -7.77 -6.45 25.85
CA ALA A 153 -7.98 -5.78 27.13
C ALA A 153 -9.43 -5.26 27.29
N ALA A 154 -10.00 -4.65 26.25
CA ALA A 154 -11.39 -4.21 26.22
C ALA A 154 -12.38 -5.36 26.41
N ARG A 155 -12.05 -6.56 25.89
CA ARG A 155 -12.83 -7.79 26.06
C ARG A 155 -12.49 -8.55 27.35
N GLY A 156 -11.63 -8.01 28.21
CA GLY A 156 -11.25 -8.59 29.48
C GLY A 156 -10.66 -10.00 29.32
N GLY A 157 -9.71 -10.15 28.40
CA GLY A 157 -8.91 -11.37 28.24
C GLY A 157 -9.54 -12.47 27.37
N VAL A 158 -10.68 -12.21 26.74
CA VAL A 158 -11.32 -13.17 25.82
C VAL A 158 -10.95 -12.82 24.38
N PRO A 159 -10.24 -13.69 23.65
CA PRO A 159 -9.91 -13.46 22.26
C PRO A 159 -11.17 -13.50 21.39
N ARG A 160 -11.26 -12.58 20.43
CA ARG A 160 -12.41 -12.45 19.51
C ARG A 160 -12.77 -13.76 18.81
N ASP A 161 -11.73 -14.49 18.39
CA ASP A 161 -11.91 -15.72 17.62
C ASP A 161 -12.52 -16.84 18.46
N ALA A 162 -12.48 -16.78 19.79
CA ALA A 162 -13.12 -17.79 20.64
C ALA A 162 -14.64 -17.74 20.55
N ASP A 163 -15.22 -16.54 20.53
CA ASP A 163 -16.67 -16.36 20.39
C ASP A 163 -17.11 -16.70 18.97
N GLU A 164 -16.34 -16.28 17.95
CA GLU A 164 -16.63 -16.58 16.55
C GLU A 164 -16.53 -18.08 16.24
N LYS A 165 -15.52 -18.78 16.79
CA LYS A 165 -15.38 -20.24 16.66
C LYS A 165 -16.52 -21.00 17.32
N LYS A 166 -16.92 -20.61 18.53
CA LYS A 166 -18.07 -21.24 19.22
C LYS A 166 -19.36 -21.05 18.44
N LEU A 167 -19.61 -19.84 17.93
CA LEU A 167 -20.78 -19.56 17.13
C LEU A 167 -20.79 -20.37 15.83
N LYS A 168 -19.68 -20.40 15.07
CA LYS A 168 -19.54 -21.22 13.86
C LYS A 168 -19.74 -22.71 14.17
N GLN A 169 -19.17 -23.20 15.27
CA GLN A 169 -19.33 -24.59 15.67
C GLN A 169 -20.79 -24.96 15.96
N LEU A 170 -21.57 -24.04 16.56
CA LEU A 170 -23.00 -24.27 16.80
C LEU A 170 -23.82 -24.24 15.50
N LEU A 171 -23.55 -23.28 14.62
CA LEU A 171 -24.16 -23.22 13.29
C LEU A 171 -23.85 -24.48 12.47
N ASP A 172 -22.60 -24.93 12.42
CA ASP A 172 -22.21 -26.14 11.69
C ASP A 172 -22.89 -27.39 12.25
N LYS A 173 -23.03 -27.49 13.58
CA LYS A 173 -23.77 -28.59 14.23
C LYS A 173 -25.25 -28.56 13.86
N GLN A 174 -25.88 -27.39 13.92
CA GLN A 174 -27.27 -27.20 13.51
C GLN A 174 -27.47 -27.63 12.05
N PHE A 175 -26.65 -27.15 11.13
CA PHE A 175 -26.72 -27.52 9.71
C PHE A 175 -26.54 -29.03 9.49
N THR A 176 -25.59 -29.64 10.20
CA THR A 176 -25.32 -31.08 10.08
C THR A 176 -26.49 -31.92 10.60
N GLU A 177 -27.10 -31.53 11.71
CA GLU A 177 -28.25 -32.26 12.29
C GLU A 177 -29.53 -32.07 11.48
N VAL A 178 -29.80 -30.86 10.99
CA VAL A 178 -30.93 -30.58 10.09
C VAL A 178 -30.79 -31.38 8.79
N LYS A 179 -29.58 -31.42 8.21
CA LYS A 179 -29.31 -32.22 7.00
C LYS A 179 -29.57 -33.71 7.24
N LYS A 180 -29.10 -34.28 8.37
CA LYS A 180 -29.35 -35.68 8.72
C LYS A 180 -30.82 -36.00 8.95
N ALA A 181 -31.57 -35.07 9.54
CA ALA A 181 -33.02 -35.22 9.73
C ALA A 181 -33.74 -35.23 8.36
N MET A 182 -33.37 -34.34 7.45
CA MET A 182 -33.91 -34.33 6.09
C MET A 182 -33.56 -35.60 5.30
N GLU A 183 -32.32 -36.10 5.39
CA GLU A 183 -31.89 -37.35 4.74
C GLU A 183 -32.66 -38.57 5.26
N ARG A 184 -33.04 -38.58 6.54
CA ARG A 184 -33.87 -39.63 7.15
C ARG A 184 -35.35 -39.49 6.84
N SER A 185 -35.75 -38.50 6.03
CA SER A 185 -37.16 -38.13 5.79
C SER A 185 -37.92 -37.87 7.11
N ASP A 186 -37.23 -37.40 8.14
CA ASP A 186 -37.87 -36.99 9.39
C ASP A 186 -38.79 -35.79 9.11
N GLY A 187 -40.01 -35.82 9.67
CA GLY A 187 -41.04 -34.81 9.41
C GLY A 187 -40.61 -33.39 9.81
N SER A 188 -41.22 -32.37 9.18
CA SER A 188 -40.91 -30.94 9.39
C SER A 188 -40.90 -30.50 10.86
N ALA A 189 -41.69 -31.17 11.72
CA ALA A 189 -41.71 -30.95 13.16
C ALA A 189 -40.34 -31.20 13.83
N LYS A 190 -39.61 -32.26 13.46
CA LYS A 190 -38.27 -32.56 14.02
C LYS A 190 -37.22 -31.55 13.57
N VAL A 191 -37.31 -31.07 12.33
CA VAL A 191 -36.43 -30.01 11.81
C VAL A 191 -36.66 -28.69 12.56
N SER A 192 -37.93 -28.35 12.82
CA SER A 192 -38.30 -27.19 13.63
C SER A 192 -37.76 -27.29 15.06
N GLU A 193 -37.89 -28.46 15.68
CA GLU A 193 -37.40 -28.70 17.05
C GLU A 193 -35.86 -28.55 17.16
N ILE A 194 -35.12 -29.07 16.18
CA ILE A 194 -33.65 -28.93 16.12
C ILE A 194 -33.28 -27.45 15.99
N SER A 195 -33.96 -26.71 15.12
CA SER A 195 -33.70 -25.28 14.94
C SER A 195 -33.96 -24.46 16.20
N GLU A 196 -35.08 -24.70 16.89
CA GLU A 196 -35.40 -24.01 18.16
C GLU A 196 -34.43 -24.35 19.30
N ARG A 197 -33.86 -25.55 19.30
CA ARG A 197 -32.86 -25.96 20.28
C ARG A 197 -31.58 -25.15 20.13
N TYR A 198 -31.03 -25.09 18.91
CA TYR A 198 -29.81 -24.32 18.64
C TYR A 198 -30.04 -22.81 18.76
N ALA A 199 -31.23 -22.31 18.44
CA ALA A 199 -31.60 -20.91 18.70
C ALA A 199 -31.48 -20.57 20.20
N ARG A 200 -32.02 -21.43 21.07
CA ARG A 200 -31.89 -21.27 22.53
C ARG A 200 -30.45 -21.34 23.03
N GLU A 201 -29.62 -22.22 22.47
CA GLU A 201 -28.19 -22.30 22.82
C GLU A 201 -27.42 -21.02 22.41
N ILE A 202 -27.75 -20.45 21.25
CA ILE A 202 -27.17 -19.19 20.78
C ILE A 202 -27.60 -18.03 21.68
N GLU A 203 -28.88 -17.96 22.03
CA GLU A 203 -29.41 -16.95 22.96
C GLU A 203 -28.77 -17.05 24.35
N ALA A 204 -28.62 -18.27 24.89
CA ALA A 204 -27.97 -18.49 26.18
C ALA A 204 -26.50 -18.04 26.18
N LEU A 205 -25.78 -18.27 25.08
CA LEU A 205 -24.42 -17.76 24.91
C LEU A 205 -24.39 -16.23 24.88
N GLN A 206 -25.27 -15.59 24.12
CA GLN A 206 -25.36 -14.13 24.05
C GLN A 206 -25.71 -13.53 25.42
N GLU A 207 -26.64 -14.13 26.15
CA GLU A 207 -27.04 -13.68 27.48
C GLU A 207 -25.90 -13.83 28.50
N SER A 208 -25.13 -14.93 28.43
CA SER A 208 -23.95 -15.13 29.28
C SER A 208 -22.89 -14.05 29.04
N GLN A 209 -22.68 -13.66 27.78
CA GLN A 209 -21.77 -12.58 27.41
C GLN A 209 -22.30 -11.21 27.85
N ALA A 210 -23.61 -10.96 27.73
CA ALA A 210 -24.24 -9.72 28.17
C ALA A 210 -24.13 -9.55 29.70
N LYS A 211 -24.38 -10.61 30.47
CA LYS A 211 -24.20 -10.63 31.94
C LYS A 211 -22.73 -10.41 32.33
N ALA A 212 -21.79 -11.02 31.61
CA ALA A 212 -20.36 -10.80 31.84
C ALA A 212 -19.93 -9.35 31.56
N LYS A 213 -20.50 -8.70 30.53
CA LYS A 213 -20.29 -7.27 30.26
C LYS A 213 -20.90 -6.39 31.35
N ALA A 214 -22.14 -6.65 31.76
CA ALA A 214 -22.83 -5.90 32.81
C ALA A 214 -22.08 -5.93 34.15
N ARG A 215 -21.62 -7.12 34.59
CA ARG A 215 -20.81 -7.27 35.81
C ARG A 215 -19.48 -6.50 35.77
N ARG A 216 -18.91 -6.28 34.60
CA ARG A 216 -17.67 -5.50 34.43
C ARG A 216 -17.94 -4.00 34.44
N GLN A 217 -19.09 -3.60 33.92
CA GLN A 217 -19.55 -2.22 33.93
C GLN A 217 -19.86 -1.75 35.36
N GLU A 218 -20.48 -2.60 36.18
CA GLU A 218 -20.69 -2.35 37.63
C GLU A 218 -19.39 -2.15 38.41
N LYS A 219 -18.29 -2.80 38.01
CA LYS A 219 -16.98 -2.68 38.68
C LYS A 219 -16.19 -1.42 38.29
N GLY A 220 -16.75 -0.50 37.51
CA GLY A 220 -16.04 0.71 37.03
C GLY A 220 -14.99 0.47 35.94
N ILE A 221 -14.73 -0.79 35.59
CA ILE A 221 -13.82 -1.21 34.50
C ILE A 221 -14.40 -0.86 33.11
N GLY A 222 -15.71 -0.64 33.04
CA GLY A 222 -16.44 -0.36 31.80
C GLY A 222 -15.98 0.88 31.05
N GLN A 223 -15.62 1.98 31.73
CA GLN A 223 -15.16 3.21 31.05
C GLN A 223 -13.79 3.02 30.38
N ALA A 224 -12.81 2.44 31.09
CA ALA A 224 -11.50 2.15 30.52
C ALA A 224 -11.58 1.16 29.34
N GLN A 225 -12.49 0.18 29.41
CA GLN A 225 -12.74 -0.75 28.31
C GLN A 225 -13.45 -0.09 27.12
N GLN A 226 -14.36 0.85 27.34
CA GLN A 226 -14.99 1.63 26.27
C GLN A 226 -13.97 2.51 25.53
N VAL A 227 -13.07 3.17 26.27
CA VAL A 227 -11.97 3.96 25.67
C VAL A 227 -11.02 3.05 24.90
N ALA A 228 -10.60 1.92 25.49
CA ALA A 228 -9.75 0.94 24.82
C ALA A 228 -10.41 0.37 23.55
N ALA A 229 -11.72 0.10 23.58
CA ALA A 229 -12.49 -0.33 22.40
C ALA A 229 -12.61 0.79 21.35
N GLY A 230 -12.78 2.03 21.78
CA GLY A 230 -12.84 3.19 20.90
C GLY A 230 -11.54 3.45 20.14
N ILE A 231 -10.39 3.18 20.78
CA ILE A 231 -9.06 3.35 20.17
C ILE A 231 -8.62 2.10 19.38
N SER A 232 -8.98 0.90 19.83
CA SER A 232 -8.54 -0.34 19.19
C SER A 232 -9.07 -0.50 17.76
N VAL A 233 -10.33 -0.13 17.52
CA VAL A 233 -10.97 -0.25 16.20
C VAL A 233 -10.24 0.58 15.13
N PRO A 234 -10.08 1.91 15.26
CA PRO A 234 -9.42 2.71 14.24
C PRO A 234 -7.95 2.28 14.04
N LEU A 235 -7.26 1.91 15.12
CA LEU A 235 -5.87 1.48 15.06
C LEU A 235 -5.72 0.16 14.28
N ARG A 236 -6.64 -0.80 14.48
CA ARG A 236 -6.68 -2.04 13.68
C ARG A 236 -7.07 -1.79 12.24
N VAL A 237 -8.05 -0.92 11.98
CA VAL A 237 -8.48 -0.57 10.62
C VAL A 237 -7.29 0.02 9.85
N TYR A 238 -6.59 0.99 10.43
CA TYR A 238 -5.39 1.55 9.83
C TYR A 238 -4.32 0.48 9.58
N GLY A 239 -4.04 -0.38 10.56
CA GLY A 239 -3.06 -1.44 10.42
C GLY A 239 -3.40 -2.48 9.34
N GLN A 240 -4.69 -2.79 9.15
CA GLN A 240 -5.17 -3.65 8.06
C GLN A 240 -5.09 -2.97 6.70
N LEU A 241 -5.44 -1.68 6.61
CA LEU A 241 -5.29 -0.88 5.40
C LEU A 241 -3.83 -0.76 4.99
N SER A 242 -2.92 -0.56 5.95
CA SER A 242 -1.47 -0.53 5.72
C SER A 242 -0.96 -1.84 5.13
N LEU A 243 -1.39 -2.98 5.68
CA LEU A 243 -1.03 -4.30 5.15
C LEU A 243 -1.57 -4.50 3.73
N GLY A 244 -2.85 -4.16 3.49
CA GLY A 244 -3.46 -4.27 2.17
C GLY A 244 -2.74 -3.42 1.13
N LEU A 245 -2.41 -2.17 1.48
CA LEU A 245 -1.65 -1.26 0.62
C LEU A 245 -0.28 -1.85 0.27
N LYS A 246 0.46 -2.35 1.27
CA LYS A 246 1.74 -3.04 1.05
C LYS A 246 1.58 -4.20 0.08
N THR A 247 0.63 -5.11 0.32
CA THR A 247 0.43 -6.28 -0.53
C THR A 247 0.09 -5.90 -1.97
N VAL A 248 -0.74 -4.88 -2.17
CA VAL A 248 -1.08 -4.38 -3.50
C VAL A 248 0.15 -3.79 -4.20
N LEU A 249 0.94 -2.96 -3.49
CA LEU A 249 2.13 -2.33 -4.06
C LEU A 249 3.26 -3.35 -4.35
N GLU A 250 3.45 -4.35 -3.51
CA GLU A 250 4.39 -5.46 -3.75
C GLU A 250 3.95 -6.32 -4.94
N ALA A 251 2.66 -6.63 -5.05
CA ALA A 251 2.12 -7.37 -6.20
C ALA A 251 2.27 -6.55 -7.49
N PHE A 252 2.01 -5.25 -7.42
CA PHE A 252 2.18 -4.34 -8.54
C PHE A 252 3.65 -4.22 -8.97
N ASP A 253 4.58 -4.08 -8.03
CA ASP A 253 6.02 -4.08 -8.33
C ASP A 253 6.49 -5.40 -8.95
N THR A 254 6.01 -6.53 -8.42
CA THR A 254 6.31 -7.85 -9.00
C THR A 254 5.79 -7.96 -10.43
N PHE A 255 4.60 -7.42 -10.68
CA PHE A 255 4.03 -7.34 -12.03
C PHE A 255 4.88 -6.44 -12.94
N CYS A 256 5.22 -5.23 -12.47
CA CYS A 256 6.05 -4.27 -13.18
C CYS A 256 7.41 -4.87 -13.54
N SER A 257 8.08 -5.50 -12.59
CA SER A 257 9.42 -6.06 -12.78
C SER A 257 9.45 -7.29 -13.70
N ARG A 258 8.45 -8.17 -13.63
CA ARG A 258 8.50 -9.48 -14.31
C ARG A 258 7.66 -9.56 -15.57
N TYR A 259 6.49 -8.92 -15.58
CA TYR A 259 5.48 -9.12 -16.62
C TYR A 259 5.24 -7.88 -17.47
N LEU A 260 5.62 -6.68 -17.02
CA LEU A 260 5.35 -5.44 -17.76
C LEU A 260 6.04 -5.41 -19.10
N VAL A 261 7.32 -5.78 -19.16
CA VAL A 261 8.06 -5.85 -20.44
C VAL A 261 7.37 -6.84 -21.39
N ALA A 262 7.07 -8.05 -20.94
CA ALA A 262 6.38 -9.04 -21.77
C ALA A 262 5.00 -8.54 -22.24
N THR A 263 4.25 -7.89 -21.34
CA THR A 263 2.92 -7.32 -21.64
C THR A 263 3.02 -6.17 -22.63
N THR A 264 4.03 -5.30 -22.51
CA THR A 264 4.26 -4.18 -23.45
C THR A 264 4.62 -4.68 -24.84
N VAL A 265 5.48 -5.71 -24.94
CA VAL A 265 5.83 -6.34 -26.21
C VAL A 265 4.62 -7.02 -26.83
N LEU A 266 3.86 -7.80 -26.04
CA LEU A 266 2.66 -8.47 -26.51
C LEU A 266 1.61 -7.45 -26.97
N TYR A 267 1.41 -6.37 -26.22
CA TYR A 267 0.51 -5.28 -26.59
C TYR A 267 0.94 -4.61 -27.89
N ALA A 268 2.24 -4.30 -28.05
CA ALA A 268 2.75 -3.71 -29.29
C ALA A 268 2.55 -4.66 -30.48
N ILE A 269 2.85 -5.96 -30.33
CA ILE A 269 2.61 -6.96 -31.39
C ILE A 269 1.12 -7.03 -31.73
N PHE A 270 0.27 -7.19 -30.72
CA PHE A 270 -1.18 -7.27 -30.90
C PHE A 270 -1.72 -6.04 -31.62
N LYS A 271 -1.27 -4.85 -31.20
CA LYS A 271 -1.69 -3.57 -31.79
C LYS A 271 -1.16 -3.39 -33.22
N SER A 272 0.04 -3.86 -33.53
CA SER A 272 0.58 -3.90 -34.89
C SER A 272 -0.20 -4.85 -35.79
N VAL A 273 -0.58 -6.03 -35.29
CA VAL A 273 -1.43 -6.98 -36.03
C VAL A 273 -2.83 -6.39 -36.22
N HIS A 274 -3.41 -5.78 -35.20
CA HIS A 274 -4.71 -5.13 -35.26
C HIS A 274 -4.72 -4.00 -36.30
N PHE A 275 -3.68 -3.16 -36.33
CA PHE A 275 -3.47 -2.14 -37.35
C PHE A 275 -3.38 -2.70 -38.76
N TRP A 276 -2.79 -3.89 -38.93
CA TRP A 276 -2.64 -4.51 -40.24
C TRP A 276 -3.91 -5.22 -40.74
N VAL A 277 -4.70 -5.81 -39.83
CA VAL A 277 -5.91 -6.59 -40.16
C VAL A 277 -7.16 -5.71 -40.27
N LEU A 278 -7.26 -4.64 -39.47
CA LEU A 278 -8.38 -3.70 -39.46
C LEU A 278 -7.89 -2.26 -39.66
N PRO A 279 -7.20 -1.95 -40.78
CA PRO A 279 -6.79 -0.59 -41.06
C PRO A 279 -8.01 0.26 -41.43
N ASP A 280 -8.22 1.37 -40.71
CA ASP A 280 -8.92 2.52 -41.29
C ASP A 280 -7.90 3.27 -42.15
N PHE A 281 -7.82 2.92 -43.44
CA PHE A 281 -7.31 3.87 -44.42
C PHE A 281 -8.40 4.94 -44.69
N PRO A 282 -8.03 6.21 -44.92
CA PRO A 282 -8.98 7.23 -45.35
C PRO A 282 -9.75 6.83 -46.61
#